data_AF-A0A844IGM8-F1
#
_entry.id   AF-A0A844IGM8-F1
#
_cell.length_a   1.000
_cell.length_b   1.000
_cell.length_c   1.000
_cell.angle_alpha   90.00
_cell.angle_beta   90.00
_cell.angle_gamma   90.00
#
_symmetry.space_group_name_H-M   'P 1'
#
loop_
_entity.id
_entity.type
_entity.pdbx_description
1 polymer ?
#
loop_
_entity_poly.entity_id
_entity_poly.type
_entity_poly.pdbx_seq_one_letter_code
_entity_poly.pdbx_strand_id
1 'polypeptide(L)'
;MPSSAEKNIQSVAKYIVENEPDSYLRIKAVHDFVINWLTYDEEAWNKGIRHPQDPQTVFDTRKAVCEGYARLFEALARQIDANVVYIEGRVRLDLIQDSIPFWKKLIESKDSLTGHAWNAVEIEGNWQFVDTTWDDDVTSYRSDYLMRSPKLMIESHFPDQINLPLLHFLNWQLLPFSEQKNRDSFEKQALDRPIKFTHNYQTPDRYGHR
;
A
#
# COMPACT_ATOMS: atom_id res chain seq x y z
N MET A 1 17.18 -9.86 7.10
CA MET A 1 18.14 -8.74 7.18
C MET A 1 18.73 -8.70 8.58
N PRO A 2 20.03 -8.40 8.78
CA PRO A 2 20.57 -8.23 10.13
C PRO A 2 20.19 -6.87 10.69
N SER A 3 19.99 -6.75 12.01
CA SER A 3 19.64 -5.48 12.67
C SER A 3 20.68 -4.37 12.47
N SER A 4 21.92 -4.72 12.10
CA SER A 4 22.95 -3.75 11.74
C SER A 4 22.65 -2.99 10.44
N ALA A 5 21.83 -3.55 9.55
CA ALA A 5 21.35 -2.94 8.31
C ALA A 5 20.02 -2.19 8.48
N GLU A 6 19.28 -2.45 9.56
CA GLU A 6 17.96 -1.88 9.86
C GLU A 6 18.04 -0.54 10.63
N LYS A 7 19.07 0.27 10.37
CA LYS A 7 19.35 1.51 11.12
C LYS A 7 18.60 2.72 10.58
N ASN A 8 18.47 2.79 9.26
CA ASN A 8 17.74 3.83 8.55
C ASN A 8 17.37 3.33 7.14
N ILE A 9 16.53 4.10 6.46
CA ILE A 9 16.05 3.80 5.11
C ILE A 9 17.21 3.52 4.14
N GLN A 10 18.28 4.33 4.19
CA GLN A 10 19.43 4.19 3.30
C GLN A 10 20.20 2.89 3.55
N SER A 11 20.41 2.49 4.80
CA SER A 11 21.14 1.25 5.12
C SER A 11 20.36 -0.01 4.75
N VAL A 12 19.03 0.04 4.87
CA VAL A 12 18.13 -1.05 4.44
C VAL A 12 18.21 -1.21 2.92
N ALA A 13 18.02 -0.12 2.17
CA ALA A 13 18.09 -0.14 0.71
C ALA A 13 19.46 -0.62 0.21
N LYS A 14 20.54 -0.09 0.80
CA LYS A 14 21.91 -0.54 0.49
C LYS A 14 22.08 -2.05 0.70
N TYR A 15 21.62 -2.57 1.83
CA TYR A 15 21.71 -4.00 2.10
C TYR A 15 20.95 -4.83 1.07
N ILE A 16 19.76 -4.40 0.66
CA ILE A 16 18.98 -5.09 -0.38
C ILE A 16 19.76 -5.12 -1.69
N VAL A 17 20.30 -3.99 -2.15
CA VAL A 17 21.04 -3.91 -3.42
C VAL A 17 22.31 -4.77 -3.41
N GLU A 18 23.04 -4.80 -2.30
CA GLU A 18 24.28 -5.57 -2.14
C GLU A 18 24.06 -7.08 -2.12
N ASN A 19 22.85 -7.54 -1.73
CA ASN A 19 22.56 -8.97 -1.52
C ASN A 19 21.58 -9.55 -2.53
N GLU A 20 20.90 -8.72 -3.32
CA GLU A 20 19.94 -9.15 -4.33
C GLU A 20 20.27 -8.50 -5.68
N PRO A 21 20.79 -9.24 -6.67
CA PRO A 21 21.08 -8.69 -7.99
C PRO A 21 19.85 -8.48 -8.88
N ASP A 22 18.77 -9.23 -8.66
CA ASP A 22 17.58 -9.21 -9.52
C ASP A 22 16.64 -8.06 -9.15
N SER A 23 16.24 -7.24 -10.13
CA SER A 23 15.41 -6.06 -9.88
C SER A 23 14.02 -6.40 -9.35
N TYR A 24 13.42 -7.50 -9.81
CA TYR A 24 12.13 -7.97 -9.32
C TYR A 24 12.27 -8.38 -7.86
N LEU A 25 13.28 -9.17 -7.53
CA LEU A 25 13.51 -9.63 -6.16
C LEU A 25 13.90 -8.50 -5.21
N ARG A 26 14.54 -7.42 -5.68
CA ARG A 26 14.76 -6.20 -4.88
C ARG A 26 13.45 -5.54 -4.48
N ILE A 27 12.52 -5.38 -5.42
CA ILE A 27 11.19 -4.81 -5.11
C ILE A 27 10.45 -5.71 -4.11
N LYS A 28 10.50 -7.03 -4.31
CA LYS A 28 9.95 -7.99 -3.34
C LYS A 28 10.61 -7.83 -1.97
N ALA A 29 11.94 -7.67 -1.89
CA ALA A 29 12.64 -7.47 -0.64
C ALA A 29 12.24 -6.16 0.06
N VAL A 30 12.01 -5.08 -0.69
CA VAL A 30 11.47 -3.82 -0.15
C VAL A 30 10.05 -4.01 0.38
N HIS A 31 9.17 -4.65 -0.40
CA HIS A 31 7.81 -5.00 0.04
C HIS A 31 7.84 -5.79 1.35
N ASP A 32 8.59 -6.89 1.37
CA ASP A 32 8.70 -7.78 2.51
C ASP A 32 9.29 -7.05 3.72
N PHE A 33 10.26 -6.15 3.51
CA PHE A 33 10.78 -5.31 4.59
C PHE A 33 9.68 -4.43 5.19
N VAL A 34 8.91 -3.72 4.37
CA VAL A 34 7.87 -2.80 4.86
C VAL A 34 6.81 -3.54 5.68
N ILE A 35 6.24 -4.63 5.16
CA ILE A 35 5.18 -5.37 5.87
C ILE A 35 5.68 -6.06 7.15
N ASN A 36 6.99 -6.36 7.23
CA ASN A 36 7.59 -6.95 8.42
C ASN A 36 8.17 -5.90 9.38
N TRP A 37 8.29 -4.64 8.98
CA TRP A 37 8.85 -3.55 9.77
C TRP A 37 7.76 -2.71 10.43
N LEU A 38 6.61 -2.58 9.78
CA LEU A 38 5.51 -1.75 10.24
C LEU A 38 4.41 -2.57 10.94
N THR A 39 3.68 -1.88 11.79
CA THR A 39 2.38 -2.31 12.32
C THR A 39 1.33 -1.27 11.96
N TYR A 40 0.17 -1.71 11.50
CA TYR A 40 -0.90 -0.79 11.16
C TYR A 40 -1.38 -0.05 12.42
N ASP A 41 -1.47 1.28 12.37
CA ASP A 41 -1.85 2.13 13.50
C ASP A 41 -3.37 2.15 13.69
N GLU A 42 -3.94 0.97 13.98
CA GLU A 42 -5.37 0.78 14.21
C GLU A 42 -5.88 1.66 15.35
N GLU A 43 -5.07 1.86 16.40
CA GLU A 43 -5.47 2.67 17.54
C GLU A 43 -5.71 4.13 17.12
N ALA A 44 -4.77 4.72 16.39
CA ALA A 44 -4.94 6.08 15.86
C ALA A 44 -6.10 6.14 14.88
N TRP A 45 -6.20 5.17 13.96
CA TRP A 45 -7.30 5.07 12.99
C TRP A 45 -8.68 5.02 13.66
N ASN A 46 -8.84 4.16 14.68
CA ASN A 46 -10.07 3.97 15.42
C ASN A 46 -10.45 5.18 16.28
N LYS A 47 -9.48 5.98 16.72
CA LYS A 47 -9.70 7.23 17.47
C LYS A 47 -9.82 8.47 16.58
N GLY A 48 -9.62 8.34 15.27
CA GLY A 48 -9.58 9.48 14.35
C GLY A 48 -8.35 10.37 14.54
N ILE A 49 -7.30 9.85 15.16
CA ILE A 49 -6.03 10.53 15.36
C ILE A 49 -5.17 10.31 14.12
N ARG A 50 -4.45 11.35 13.70
CA ARG A 50 -3.54 11.29 12.55
C ARG A 50 -2.12 11.58 13.01
N HIS A 51 -1.29 10.54 13.12
CA HIS A 51 0.14 10.67 13.33
C HIS A 51 0.86 11.02 12.01
N PRO A 52 2.06 11.61 12.05
CA PRO A 52 2.85 11.88 10.84
C PRO A 52 3.09 10.60 10.03
N GLN A 53 2.92 10.69 8.72
CA GLN A 53 3.06 9.58 7.78
C GLN A 53 4.25 9.77 6.83
N ASP A 54 5.20 10.63 7.16
CA ASP A 54 6.43 10.78 6.36
C ASP A 54 7.36 9.57 6.58
N PRO A 55 8.18 9.19 5.57
CA PRO A 55 8.96 7.95 5.63
C PRO A 55 9.86 7.82 6.85
N GLN A 56 10.48 8.91 7.30
CA GLN A 56 11.42 8.87 8.43
C GLN A 56 10.68 8.66 9.74
N THR A 57 9.60 9.42 10.01
CA THR A 57 8.78 9.20 11.21
C THR A 57 8.18 7.80 11.24
N VAL A 58 7.70 7.30 10.10
CA VAL A 58 7.12 5.95 9.99
C VAL A 58 8.19 4.87 10.23
N PHE A 59 9.39 5.05 9.69
CA PHE A 59 10.51 4.14 9.92
C PHE A 59 10.87 4.07 11.42
N ASP A 60 10.95 5.22 12.08
CA ASP A 60 11.36 5.35 13.48
C ASP A 60 10.30 4.84 14.47
N THR A 61 9.02 5.14 14.20
CA THR A 61 7.90 4.76 15.06
C THR A 61 7.37 3.35 14.79
N ARG A 62 7.66 2.80 13.60
CA ARG A 62 7.15 1.51 13.11
C ARG A 62 5.63 1.41 13.05
N LYS A 63 4.94 2.54 13.07
CA LYS A 63 3.47 2.63 13.02
C LYS A 63 3.05 3.52 11.88
N ALA A 64 2.06 3.06 11.11
CA ALA A 64 1.53 3.81 9.98
C ALA A 64 0.11 3.38 9.63
N VAL A 65 -0.59 4.23 8.88
CA VAL A 65 -1.73 3.81 8.06
C VAL A 65 -1.29 3.69 6.60
N CYS A 66 -2.22 3.41 5.68
CA CYS A 66 -1.91 3.14 4.27
C CYS A 66 -0.94 4.15 3.61
N GLU A 67 -1.11 5.44 3.89
CA GLU A 67 -0.22 6.50 3.44
C GLU A 67 1.24 6.32 3.88
N GLY A 68 1.48 5.96 5.14
CA GLY A 68 2.83 5.74 5.67
C GLY A 68 3.47 4.46 5.13
N TYR A 69 2.67 3.40 4.95
CA TYR A 69 3.12 2.16 4.29
C TYR A 69 3.59 2.44 2.86
N ALA A 70 2.76 3.12 2.08
CA ALA A 70 3.06 3.44 0.69
C ALA A 70 4.24 4.42 0.54
N ARG A 71 4.40 5.36 1.48
CA ARG A 71 5.53 6.31 1.49
C ARG A 71 6.85 5.68 1.92
N LEU A 72 6.83 4.78 2.91
CA LEU A 72 8.06 4.07 3.29
C LEU A 72 8.50 3.14 2.16
N PHE A 73 7.56 2.44 1.52
CA PHE A 73 7.83 1.63 0.33
C PHE A 73 8.44 2.49 -0.78
N GLU A 74 7.82 3.63 -1.12
CA GLU A 74 8.33 4.55 -2.15
C GLU A 74 9.76 5.02 -1.82
N ALA A 75 10.01 5.43 -0.57
CA ALA A 75 11.31 5.92 -0.15
C ALA A 75 12.41 4.86 -0.29
N LEU A 76 12.14 3.61 0.09
CA LEU A 76 13.06 2.49 -0.08
C LEU A 76 13.26 2.13 -1.55
N ALA A 77 12.18 2.04 -2.32
CA ALA A 77 12.21 1.72 -3.75
C ALA A 77 13.04 2.74 -4.54
N ARG A 78 12.94 4.04 -4.21
CA ARG A 78 13.79 5.08 -4.83
C ARG A 78 15.28 4.93 -4.48
N GLN A 79 15.60 4.49 -3.27
CA GLN A 79 17.00 4.30 -2.83
C GLN A 79 17.67 3.08 -3.46
N ILE A 80 16.89 2.15 -4.02
CA ILE A 80 17.40 1.02 -4.80
C ILE A 80 17.35 1.29 -6.32
N ASP A 81 17.20 2.57 -6.71
CA ASP A 81 17.10 3.06 -8.08
C ASP A 81 15.91 2.47 -8.89
N ALA A 82 14.82 2.09 -8.21
CA ALA A 82 13.60 1.66 -8.88
C ALA A 82 12.70 2.84 -9.26
N ASN A 83 12.08 2.77 -10.44
CA ASN A 83 11.01 3.67 -10.83
C ASN A 83 9.76 3.32 -10.03
N VAL A 84 9.30 4.27 -9.21
CA VAL A 84 8.17 4.09 -8.30
C VAL A 84 7.33 5.35 -8.21
N VAL A 85 6.02 5.18 -8.10
CA VAL A 85 5.04 6.25 -7.93
C VAL A 85 4.15 5.93 -6.74
N TYR A 86 4.03 6.88 -5.82
CA TYR A 86 2.98 6.91 -4.81
C TYR A 86 1.65 7.32 -5.44
N ILE A 87 0.59 6.57 -5.13
CA ILE A 87 -0.75 6.75 -5.70
C ILE A 87 -1.75 6.92 -4.57
N GLU A 88 -2.57 7.96 -4.67
CA GLU A 88 -3.76 8.14 -3.84
C GLU A 88 -5.00 7.79 -4.63
N GLY A 89 -5.99 7.26 -3.94
CA GLY A 89 -7.28 6.97 -4.53
C GLY A 89 -8.20 6.34 -3.54
N ARG A 90 -8.99 5.38 -4.01
CA ARG A 90 -10.08 4.78 -3.25
C ARG A 90 -10.10 3.28 -3.41
N VAL A 91 -10.60 2.61 -2.38
CA VAL A 91 -10.91 1.19 -2.43
C VAL A 91 -12.41 0.93 -2.41
N ARG A 92 -12.78 -0.29 -2.79
CA ARG A 92 -14.16 -0.78 -2.73
C ARG A 92 -14.67 -0.83 -1.29
N LEU A 93 -15.74 -0.08 -1.00
CA LEU A 93 -16.33 -0.01 0.35
C LEU A 93 -16.77 -1.38 0.87
N ASP A 94 -17.32 -2.22 0.00
CA ASP A 94 -17.76 -3.59 0.28
C ASP A 94 -16.62 -4.52 0.68
N LEU A 95 -15.36 -4.17 0.37
CA LEU A 95 -14.19 -4.93 0.80
C LEU A 95 -13.66 -4.53 2.18
N ILE A 96 -13.91 -3.28 2.60
CA ILE A 96 -13.35 -2.71 3.83
C ILE A 96 -14.39 -2.39 4.90
N GLN A 97 -15.68 -2.63 4.63
CA GLN A 97 -16.76 -2.18 5.50
C GLN A 97 -16.60 -2.65 6.95
N ASP A 98 -16.06 -3.84 7.17
CA ASP A 98 -15.94 -4.43 8.51
C ASP A 98 -14.76 -3.85 9.29
N SER A 99 -13.76 -3.31 8.58
CA SER A 99 -12.59 -2.64 9.15
C SER A 99 -12.82 -1.16 9.48
N ILE A 100 -13.95 -0.58 9.04
CA ILE A 100 -14.28 0.83 9.30
C ILE A 100 -14.96 0.99 10.67
N PRO A 101 -14.46 1.86 11.56
CA PRO A 101 -15.11 2.19 12.83
C PRO A 101 -16.54 2.67 12.65
N PHE A 102 -17.45 2.19 13.50
CA PHE A 102 -18.87 2.54 13.44
C PHE A 102 -19.11 4.06 13.45
N TRP A 103 -18.39 4.80 14.31
CA TRP A 103 -18.57 6.25 14.41
C TRP A 103 -18.18 6.98 13.12
N LYS A 104 -17.15 6.51 12.38
CA LYS A 104 -16.78 7.08 11.08
C LYS A 104 -17.90 6.89 10.06
N LYS A 105 -18.53 5.71 10.03
CA LYS A 105 -19.69 5.43 9.14
C LYS A 105 -20.86 6.39 9.36
N LEU A 106 -20.98 6.96 10.57
CA LEU A 106 -22.05 7.90 10.90
C LEU A 106 -21.78 9.35 10.49
N ILE A 107 -20.50 9.74 10.37
CA ILE A 107 -20.14 11.17 10.23
C ILE A 107 -19.31 11.49 8.98
N GLU A 108 -18.66 10.50 8.39
CA GLU A 108 -17.81 10.68 7.22
C GLU A 108 -18.56 10.33 5.92
N SER A 109 -18.21 11.02 4.84
CA SER A 109 -18.69 10.66 3.50
C SER A 109 -18.07 9.34 3.04
N LYS A 110 -18.76 8.64 2.13
CA LYS A 110 -18.21 7.45 1.46
C LYS A 110 -16.80 7.69 0.91
N ASP A 111 -16.57 8.88 0.37
CA ASP A 111 -15.28 9.30 -0.20
C ASP A 111 -14.16 9.24 0.81
N SER A 112 -14.38 9.84 1.98
CA SER A 112 -13.43 9.82 3.10
C SER A 112 -13.19 8.40 3.62
N LEU A 113 -14.25 7.61 3.73
CA LEU A 113 -14.18 6.23 4.23
C LEU A 113 -13.38 5.28 3.35
N THR A 114 -13.40 5.51 2.04
CA THR A 114 -12.72 4.65 1.05
C THR A 114 -11.34 5.13 0.67
N GLY A 115 -10.88 6.27 1.19
CA GLY A 115 -9.57 6.83 0.87
C GLY A 115 -8.45 5.84 1.17
N HIS A 116 -7.54 5.66 0.22
CA HIS A 116 -6.45 4.70 0.32
C HIS A 116 -5.23 5.16 -0.47
N ALA A 117 -4.06 4.61 -0.12
CA ALA A 117 -2.80 4.92 -0.78
C ALA A 117 -1.98 3.65 -1.00
N TRP A 118 -1.33 3.56 -2.16
CA TRP A 118 -0.52 2.42 -2.60
C TRP A 118 0.57 2.90 -3.57
N ASN A 119 1.29 1.98 -4.20
CA ASN A 119 2.37 2.31 -5.14
C ASN A 119 2.19 1.63 -6.49
N ALA A 120 2.83 2.20 -7.52
CA ALA A 120 3.17 1.50 -8.75
C ALA A 120 4.68 1.50 -8.93
N VAL A 121 5.23 0.40 -9.45
CA VAL A 121 6.65 0.22 -9.76
C VAL A 121 6.82 -0.23 -11.19
N GLU A 122 7.89 0.22 -11.85
CA GLU A 122 8.24 -0.24 -13.19
C GLU A 122 9.32 -1.33 -13.10
N ILE A 123 9.03 -2.49 -13.67
CA ILE A 123 9.96 -3.62 -13.76
C ILE A 123 10.05 -4.02 -15.23
N GLU A 124 11.26 -3.97 -15.79
CA GLU A 124 11.52 -4.29 -17.20
C GLU A 124 10.61 -3.54 -18.18
N GLY A 125 10.29 -2.27 -17.88
CA GLY A 125 9.43 -1.41 -18.70
C GLY A 125 7.92 -1.64 -18.51
N ASN A 126 7.52 -2.49 -17.56
CA ASN A 126 6.12 -2.76 -17.25
C ASN A 126 5.76 -2.21 -15.87
N TRP A 127 4.74 -1.36 -15.82
CA TRP A 127 4.21 -0.84 -14.56
C TRP A 127 3.28 -1.85 -13.89
N GLN A 128 3.52 -2.12 -12.62
CA GLN A 128 2.74 -3.03 -11.77
C GLN A 128 2.44 -2.37 -10.43
N PHE A 129 1.35 -2.77 -9.78
CA PHE A 129 0.95 -2.18 -8.50
C PHE A 129 1.52 -2.94 -7.31
N VAL A 130 1.78 -2.21 -6.23
CA VAL A 130 2.16 -2.74 -4.93
C VAL A 130 1.29 -2.09 -3.86
N ASP A 131 0.61 -2.90 -3.05
CA ASP A 131 -0.07 -2.44 -1.84
C ASP A 131 0.43 -3.22 -0.62
N THR A 132 1.43 -2.65 0.06
CA THR A 132 2.00 -3.20 1.29
C THR A 132 1.02 -3.18 2.46
N THR A 133 -0.03 -2.34 2.43
CA THR A 133 -1.03 -2.29 3.51
C THR A 133 -1.95 -3.51 3.44
N TRP A 134 -2.40 -3.88 2.24
CA TRP A 134 -3.32 -5.00 2.06
C TRP A 134 -2.64 -6.37 2.09
N ASP A 135 -1.31 -6.40 1.95
CA ASP A 135 -0.45 -7.58 2.16
C ASP A 135 0.13 -7.67 3.59
N ASP A 136 -0.09 -6.68 4.47
CA ASP A 136 0.22 -6.81 5.89
C ASP A 136 -0.86 -7.61 6.62
N ASP A 137 -0.62 -8.91 6.75
CA ASP A 137 -1.44 -9.82 7.53
C ASP A 137 -0.70 -10.26 8.80
N VAL A 138 -1.38 -10.12 9.94
CA VAL A 138 -0.86 -10.47 11.27
C VAL A 138 -0.53 -11.97 11.36
N THR A 139 -1.27 -12.82 10.64
CA THR A 139 -1.28 -14.28 10.81
C THR A 139 -0.38 -15.04 9.82
N SER A 140 -0.16 -14.50 8.63
CA SER A 140 0.62 -15.17 7.58
C SER A 140 1.24 -14.20 6.60
N TYR A 141 2.34 -14.61 5.96
CA TYR A 141 2.91 -13.84 4.85
C TYR A 141 1.94 -13.79 3.68
N ARG A 142 1.67 -12.58 3.16
CA ARG A 142 0.85 -12.35 1.96
C ARG A 142 1.61 -11.51 0.94
N SER A 143 1.24 -11.72 -0.32
CA SER A 143 1.82 -11.04 -1.50
C SER A 143 0.79 -10.96 -2.64
N ASP A 144 -0.50 -10.91 -2.28
CA ASP A 144 -1.61 -10.86 -3.25
C ASP A 144 -1.62 -9.53 -4.02
N TYR A 145 -1.05 -8.49 -3.41
CA TYR A 145 -0.92 -7.15 -3.95
C TYR A 145 0.53 -6.78 -4.30
N LEU A 146 1.47 -7.71 -4.22
CA LEU A 146 2.83 -7.54 -4.76
C LEU A 146 2.83 -7.72 -6.28
N MET A 147 3.15 -6.64 -7.00
CA MET A 147 3.24 -6.61 -8.48
C MET A 147 1.92 -6.99 -9.17
N ARG A 148 0.82 -6.53 -8.60
CA ARG A 148 -0.53 -6.80 -9.08
C ARG A 148 -0.76 -6.13 -10.42
N SER A 149 -1.28 -6.89 -11.39
CA SER A 149 -1.57 -6.36 -12.73
C SER A 149 -2.69 -5.31 -12.71
N PRO A 150 -2.70 -4.36 -13.65
CA PRO A 150 -3.74 -3.34 -13.74
C PRO A 150 -5.17 -3.88 -13.79
N LYS A 151 -5.40 -4.95 -14.56
CA LYS A 151 -6.73 -5.58 -14.71
C LYS A 151 -7.27 -6.14 -13.39
N LEU A 152 -6.38 -6.61 -12.52
CA LEU A 152 -6.76 -7.15 -11.21
C LEU A 152 -6.78 -6.07 -10.12
N MET A 153 -5.96 -5.02 -10.27
CA MET A 153 -5.91 -3.92 -9.30
C MET A 153 -7.20 -3.09 -9.36
N ILE A 154 -7.71 -2.80 -10.57
CA ILE A 154 -8.91 -1.97 -10.76
C ILE A 154 -10.20 -2.59 -10.20
N GLU A 155 -10.20 -3.88 -9.89
CA GLU A 155 -11.34 -4.55 -9.25
C GLU A 155 -11.57 -4.05 -7.82
N SER A 156 -10.49 -3.64 -7.13
CA SER A 156 -10.54 -3.20 -5.74
C SER A 156 -10.05 -1.76 -5.52
N HIS A 157 -9.17 -1.24 -6.38
CA HIS A 157 -8.51 0.05 -6.23
C HIS A 157 -8.79 0.97 -7.41
N PHE A 158 -9.29 2.16 -7.14
CA PHE A 158 -9.53 3.20 -8.12
C PHE A 158 -8.61 4.40 -7.84
N PRO A 159 -7.60 4.65 -8.68
CA PRO A 159 -6.70 5.79 -8.49
C PRO A 159 -7.47 7.09 -8.70
N ASP A 160 -7.29 8.03 -7.79
CA ASP A 160 -7.76 9.39 -8.03
C ASP A 160 -6.88 10.02 -9.12
N GLN A 161 -7.49 10.88 -9.93
CA GLN A 161 -6.74 11.52 -11.00
C GLN A 161 -5.64 12.39 -10.39
N ILE A 162 -4.38 12.09 -10.72
CA ILE A 162 -3.28 13.01 -10.44
C ILE A 162 -3.52 14.24 -11.30
N ASN A 163 -3.95 15.32 -10.65
CA ASN A 163 -4.28 16.58 -11.29
C ASN A 163 -2.99 17.36 -11.60
N LEU A 164 -2.11 16.77 -12.42
CA LEU A 164 -0.95 17.45 -12.98
C LEU A 164 -1.35 18.10 -14.30
N PRO A 165 -1.26 19.44 -14.44
CA PRO A 165 -1.73 20.19 -15.61
C PRO A 165 -1.09 19.83 -16.96
N LEU A 166 -0.14 18.88 -17.00
CA LEU A 166 0.54 18.45 -18.22
C LEU A 166 0.48 16.93 -18.46
N LEU A 167 -0.13 16.16 -17.56
CA LEU A 167 -0.13 14.69 -17.59
C LEU A 167 -1.53 14.11 -17.38
N HIS A 168 -2.59 14.82 -17.78
CA HIS A 168 -3.99 14.33 -17.66
C HIS A 168 -4.25 13.02 -18.42
N PHE A 169 -3.34 12.63 -19.32
CA PHE A 169 -3.35 11.36 -20.03
C PHE A 169 -2.75 10.18 -19.24
N LEU A 170 -1.99 10.43 -18.17
CA LEU A 170 -1.52 9.38 -17.27
C LEU A 170 -2.65 9.00 -16.30
N ASN A 171 -3.60 8.24 -16.81
CA ASN A 171 -4.53 7.53 -15.94
C ASN A 171 -3.78 6.39 -15.25
N TRP A 172 -3.57 6.53 -13.94
CA TRP A 172 -2.93 5.51 -13.12
C TRP A 172 -3.78 4.25 -12.93
N GLN A 173 -4.87 4.07 -13.67
CA GLN A 173 -5.47 2.76 -13.86
C GLN A 173 -4.56 1.82 -14.65
N LEU A 174 -3.65 2.35 -15.49
CA LEU A 174 -2.74 1.58 -16.35
C LEU A 174 -3.47 0.58 -17.27
N LEU A 175 -4.72 0.91 -17.64
CA LEU A 175 -5.56 0.13 -18.54
C LEU A 175 -5.57 0.76 -19.94
N PRO A 176 -5.72 -0.06 -21.01
CA PRO A 176 -6.06 0.44 -22.34
C PRO A 176 -7.28 1.36 -22.26
N PHE A 177 -7.33 2.41 -23.09
CA PHE A 177 -8.41 3.40 -23.05
C PHE A 177 -9.81 2.78 -23.08
N SER A 178 -10.00 1.71 -23.86
CA SER A 178 -11.28 0.98 -23.96
C SER A 178 -11.68 0.20 -22.71
N GLU A 179 -10.74 -0.09 -21.81
CA GLU A 179 -10.95 -0.83 -20.56
C GLU A 179 -11.00 0.08 -19.33
N GLN A 180 -10.69 1.37 -19.48
CA GLN A 180 -10.69 2.32 -18.37
C GLN A 180 -12.09 2.48 -17.78
N LYS A 181 -12.14 2.46 -16.45
CA LYS A 181 -13.38 2.61 -15.69
C LYS A 181 -13.56 4.06 -15.30
N ASN A 182 -14.81 4.52 -15.34
CA ASN A 182 -15.20 5.71 -14.58
C ASN A 182 -15.62 5.30 -13.16
N ARG A 183 -15.75 6.30 -12.29
CA ARG A 183 -16.07 6.10 -10.88
C ARG A 183 -17.37 5.32 -10.66
N ASP A 184 -18.44 5.67 -11.38
CA ASP A 184 -19.72 4.97 -11.27
C ASP A 184 -19.63 3.50 -11.65
N SER A 185 -18.90 3.18 -12.72
CA SER A 185 -18.71 1.80 -13.19
C SER A 185 -17.86 0.98 -12.23
N PHE A 186 -16.85 1.58 -11.61
CA PHE A 186 -16.04 0.95 -10.56
C PHE A 186 -16.89 0.61 -9.33
N GLU A 187 -17.73 1.54 -8.88
CA GLU A 187 -18.57 1.35 -7.69
C GLU A 187 -19.71 0.35 -7.91
N LYS A 188 -20.26 0.25 -9.13
CA LYS A 188 -21.39 -0.63 -9.46
C LYS A 188 -20.98 -2.04 -9.91
N GLN A 189 -19.70 -2.28 -10.20
CA GLN A 189 -19.23 -3.58 -10.66
C GLN A 189 -19.42 -4.65 -9.57
N ALA A 190 -20.04 -5.78 -9.92
CA ALA A 190 -20.10 -6.93 -9.03
C ALA A 190 -18.68 -7.48 -8.79
N LEU A 191 -18.36 -7.85 -7.55
CA LEU A 191 -17.12 -8.55 -7.26
C LEU A 191 -17.27 -9.99 -7.74
N ASP A 192 -16.45 -10.40 -8.70
CA ASP A 192 -16.52 -11.75 -9.29
C ASP A 192 -16.05 -12.85 -8.31
N ARG A 193 -15.53 -12.48 -7.13
CA ARG A 193 -15.11 -13.40 -6.07
C ARG A 193 -15.40 -12.81 -4.68
N PRO A 194 -15.76 -13.63 -3.68
CA PRO A 194 -15.70 -13.21 -2.29
C PRO A 194 -14.22 -13.05 -1.90
N ILE A 195 -13.69 -11.83 -1.99
CA ILE A 195 -12.42 -11.50 -1.36
C ILE A 195 -12.71 -11.40 0.14
N LYS A 196 -12.48 -12.50 0.87
CA LYS A 196 -12.61 -12.50 2.33
C LYS A 196 -11.40 -11.78 2.92
N PHE A 197 -11.60 -10.56 3.38
CA PHE A 197 -10.69 -9.93 4.34
C PHE A 197 -11.07 -10.43 5.73
N THR A 198 -10.34 -11.42 6.25
CA THR A 198 -10.42 -11.77 7.67
C THR A 198 -9.31 -11.02 8.39
N HIS A 199 -9.63 -9.87 8.97
CA HIS A 199 -8.83 -9.36 10.09
C HIS A 199 -9.07 -10.30 11.28
N ASN A 200 -8.16 -11.25 11.50
CA ASN A 200 -8.16 -12.01 12.74
C ASN A 200 -7.53 -11.14 13.84
N TYR A 201 -8.42 -10.53 14.62
CA TYR A 201 -8.11 -9.75 15.80
C TYR A 201 -7.44 -10.62 16.86
N GLN A 202 -6.11 -10.62 16.88
CA GLN A 202 -5.28 -10.90 18.05
C GLN A 202 -3.85 -10.49 17.70
N THR A 203 -3.39 -9.36 18.26
CA THR A 203 -1.97 -8.99 18.24
C THR A 203 -1.29 -9.58 19.46
N PRO A 204 -0.39 -10.56 19.33
CA PRO A 204 0.82 -10.53 20.14
C PRO A 204 1.69 -9.38 19.61
N ASP A 205 2.26 -8.62 20.53
CA ASP A 205 3.31 -7.64 20.24
C ASP A 205 4.39 -8.34 19.37
N ARG A 206 4.45 -8.04 18.06
CA ARG A 206 5.40 -8.67 17.11
C ARG A 206 6.85 -8.40 17.49
N TYR A 207 7.07 -7.40 18.36
CA TYR A 207 8.36 -7.08 18.93
C TYR A 207 8.29 -7.21 20.45
N GLY A 208 8.45 -8.45 20.93
CA GLY A 208 8.97 -8.65 22.28
C GLY A 208 10.22 -7.80 22.45
N HIS A 209 10.18 -6.89 23.41
CA HIS A 209 11.24 -5.96 23.76
C HIS A 209 12.64 -6.58 23.54
N ARG A 210 13.45 -5.91 22.71
CA ARG A 210 14.91 -6.06 22.71
C ARG A 210 15.52 -4.79 23.28
#